data_AF-A0A0X8JG75-F1
#
_entry.id   AF-A0A0X8JG75-F1
#
_cell.length_a   1.000
_cell.length_b   1.000
_cell.length_c   1.000
_cell.angle_alpha   90.00
_cell.angle_beta   90.00
_cell.angle_gamma   90.00
#
_symmetry.space_group_name_H-M   'P 1'
#
loop_
_entity.id
_entity.type
_entity.pdbx_description
1 polymer ?
#
loop_
_entity_poly.entity_id
_entity_poly.type
_entity_poly.pdbx_seq_one_letter_code
_entity_poly.pdbx_strand_id
1 'polypeptide(L)'
;MGTLEGISALPDTSVLRPDLFVSDVVYAPKKSHFLEQAEAAGCQYMNGLDMMYNQGAASFKMWTGQDMPLDYVREHMADES
;
A
#
# COMPACT_ATOMS: atom_id res chain seq x y z
N MET A 1 3.55 -2.54 -16.91
CA MET A 1 4.14 -3.26 -15.76
C MET A 1 3.51 -4.65 -15.73
N GLY A 2 4.30 -5.70 -15.55
CA GLY A 2 3.78 -7.07 -15.49
C GLY A 2 2.85 -7.24 -14.28
N THR A 3 1.75 -7.97 -14.46
CA THR A 3 0.79 -8.26 -13.40
C THR A 3 1.45 -9.17 -12.36
N LEU A 4 1.73 -8.64 -11.17
CA LEU A 4 2.11 -9.42 -9.98
C LEU A 4 0.87 -10.14 -9.38
N GLU A 5 -0.04 -10.59 -10.24
CA GLU A 5 -1.27 -11.25 -9.83
C GLU A 5 -0.96 -12.65 -9.32
N GLY A 6 -1.40 -12.95 -8.09
CA GLY A 6 -1.22 -14.27 -7.47
C GLY A 6 0.19 -14.56 -6.93
N ILE A 7 1.11 -13.59 -6.94
CA ILE A 7 2.45 -13.77 -6.38
C ILE A 7 2.50 -13.12 -5.00
N SER A 8 2.78 -13.92 -3.97
CA SER A 8 3.13 -13.42 -2.63
C SER A 8 4.63 -13.52 -2.42
N ALA A 9 5.22 -12.48 -1.82
CA ALA A 9 6.61 -12.53 -1.35
C ALA A 9 6.78 -13.42 -0.11
N LEU A 10 5.68 -13.82 0.53
CA LEU A 10 5.68 -14.68 1.70
C LEU A 10 5.41 -16.15 1.29
N PRO A 11 6.41 -17.04 1.38
CA PRO A 11 6.25 -18.44 0.97
C PRO A 11 5.56 -19.31 2.03
N ASP A 12 5.65 -18.94 3.32
CA ASP A 12 5.06 -19.67 4.43
C ASP A 12 4.19 -18.73 5.27
N THR A 13 2.88 -18.95 5.28
CA THR A 13 1.91 -18.13 6.01
C THR A 13 1.85 -18.47 7.50
N SER A 14 2.49 -19.54 7.97
CA SER A 14 2.52 -19.92 9.39
C SER A 14 3.17 -18.86 10.29
N VAL A 15 3.99 -17.98 9.69
CA VAL A 15 4.64 -16.87 10.40
C VAL A 15 3.69 -15.70 10.65
N LEU A 16 2.55 -15.64 9.97
CA LEU A 16 1.53 -14.62 10.16
C LEU A 16 0.74 -14.93 11.42
N ARG A 17 0.92 -14.07 12.43
CA ARG A 17 0.19 -14.14 13.68
C ARG A 17 -0.85 -13.02 13.72
N PRO A 18 -2.05 -13.24 14.29
CA PRO A 18 -3.11 -12.23 14.32
C PRO A 18 -2.73 -10.89 14.98
N ASP A 19 -1.70 -10.88 15.85
CA ASP A 19 -1.19 -9.67 16.51
C ASP A 19 -0.24 -8.83 15.63
N LEU A 20 0.13 -9.31 14.44
CA LEU A 20 0.97 -8.58 13.50
C LEU A 20 0.18 -7.54 12.70
N PHE A 21 0.83 -6.41 12.45
CA PHE A 21 0.41 -5.45 11.44
C PHE A 21 1.23 -5.66 10.16
N VAL A 22 0.56 -5.95 9.06
CA VAL A 22 1.20 -6.22 7.76
C VAL A 22 1.11 -4.99 6.86
N SER A 23 2.25 -4.46 6.45
CA SER A 23 2.30 -3.37 5.47
C SER A 23 2.90 -3.90 4.16
N ASP A 24 2.18 -3.70 3.06
CA ASP A 24 2.68 -3.98 1.71
C ASP A 24 2.91 -2.68 0.94
N VAL A 25 4.01 -2.60 0.20
CA VAL A 25 4.37 -1.46 -0.67
C VAL A 25 3.60 -1.53 -2.00
N VAL A 26 3.10 -2.70 -2.38
CA VAL A 26 2.26 -2.84 -3.58
C VAL A 26 0.95 -2.06 -3.40
N TYR A 27 0.63 -1.23 -4.38
CA TYR A 27 -0.60 -0.42 -4.43
C TYR A 27 -1.49 -0.74 -5.64
N ALA A 28 -0.96 -1.45 -6.64
CA ALA A 28 -1.69 -1.91 -7.81
C ALA A 28 -1.31 -3.38 -8.07
N PRO A 29 -2.20 -4.35 -7.79
CA PRO A 29 -3.58 -4.18 -7.31
C PRO A 29 -3.67 -3.62 -5.88
N LYS A 30 -4.84 -3.02 -5.53
CA LYS A 30 -5.11 -2.42 -4.21
C LYS A 30 -4.94 -3.41 -3.05
N LYS A 31 -5.21 -4.69 -3.31
CA LYS A 31 -5.01 -5.80 -2.40
C LYS A 31 -4.14 -6.84 -3.10
N SER A 32 -2.90 -6.99 -2.64
CA SER A 32 -1.98 -8.00 -3.15
C SER A 32 -2.30 -9.38 -2.57
N HIS A 33 -1.74 -10.43 -3.17
CA HIS A 33 -1.87 -11.78 -2.63
C HIS A 33 -1.28 -11.92 -1.22
N PHE A 34 -0.25 -11.13 -0.89
CA PHE A 34 0.31 -11.09 0.46
C PHE A 34 -0.69 -10.48 1.47
N LEU A 35 -1.39 -9.42 1.10
CA LEU A 35 -2.43 -8.83 1.94
C LEU A 35 -3.64 -9.75 2.10
N GLU A 36 -4.00 -10.54 1.08
CA GLU A 36 -5.01 -11.60 1.20
C GLU A 36 -4.60 -12.66 2.24
N GLN A 37 -3.34 -13.10 2.22
CA GLN A 37 -2.81 -14.04 3.21
C GLN A 37 -2.80 -13.46 4.63
N ALA A 38 -2.41 -12.19 4.77
CA ALA A 38 -2.43 -11.47 6.04
C ALA A 38 -3.84 -11.36 6.62
N GLU A 39 -4.82 -10.97 5.81
CA GLU A 39 -6.22 -10.92 6.23
C GLU A 39 -6.75 -12.29 6.63
N ALA A 40 -6.45 -13.34 5.84
CA ALA A 40 -6.86 -14.71 6.15
C ALA A 40 -6.25 -15.23 7.47
N ALA A 41 -5.06 -14.76 7.83
CA ALA A 41 -4.40 -15.06 9.11
C ALA A 41 -4.92 -14.19 10.28
N GLY A 42 -5.86 -13.26 10.03
CA GLY A 42 -6.42 -12.37 11.04
C GLY A 42 -5.56 -11.14 11.36
N CYS A 43 -4.54 -10.85 10.56
CA CYS A 43 -3.69 -9.68 10.74
C CYS A 43 -4.42 -8.40 10.32
N GLN A 44 -4.13 -7.30 11.00
CA GLN A 44 -4.43 -5.97 10.45
C GLN A 44 -3.43 -5.63 9.36
N TYR A 45 -3.83 -4.82 8.37
CA TYR A 45 -2.95 -4.53 7.24
C TYR A 45 -3.13 -3.13 6.63
N MET A 46 -2.13 -2.71 5.85
CA MET A 46 -2.09 -1.49 5.05
C MET A 46 -1.45 -1.77 3.69
N ASN A 47 -1.96 -1.15 2.63
CA ASN A 47 -1.38 -1.24 1.28
C ASN A 47 -0.45 -0.06 0.97
N GLY A 48 0.15 -0.06 -0.22
CA GLY A 48 1.16 0.92 -0.59
C GLY A 48 0.65 2.32 -0.92
N LEU A 49 -0.68 2.54 -0.98
CA LEU A 49 -1.24 3.81 -1.43
C LEU A 49 -0.89 4.96 -0.48
N ASP A 50 -1.01 4.75 0.82
CA ASP A 50 -0.67 5.78 1.79
C ASP A 50 0.82 6.12 1.72
N MET A 51 1.68 5.13 1.51
CA MET A 51 3.11 5.38 1.29
C MET A 51 3.32 6.23 0.02
N MET A 52 2.66 5.89 -1.09
CA MET A 52 2.72 6.61 -2.36
C MET A 52 2.30 8.08 -2.23
N TYR A 53 1.22 8.36 -1.51
CA TYR A 53 0.79 9.75 -1.29
C TYR A 53 1.75 10.52 -0.40
N ASN A 54 2.20 9.92 0.70
CA ASN A 54 3.09 10.59 1.65
C ASN A 54 4.50 10.82 1.08
N GLN A 55 5.05 9.88 0.30
CA GLN A 55 6.35 10.08 -0.37
C GLN A 55 6.24 11.18 -1.45
N GLY A 56 5.11 11.27 -2.15
CA GLY A 56 4.82 12.35 -3.09
C GLY A 56 4.73 13.70 -2.37
N ALA A 57 4.01 13.76 -1.25
CA ALA A 57 3.89 14.97 -0.43
C ALA A 57 5.25 15.47 0.07
N ALA A 58 6.09 14.55 0.58
CA ALA A 58 7.43 14.87 1.04
C ALA A 58 8.28 15.45 -0.11
N SER A 59 8.25 14.81 -1.27
CA SER A 59 9.00 15.27 -2.46
C SER A 59 8.51 16.64 -2.95
N PHE A 60 7.19 16.82 -3.01
CA PHE A 60 6.56 18.09 -3.39
C PHE A 60 7.01 19.22 -2.47
N LYS A 61 7.02 18.99 -1.15
CA LYS A 61 7.50 19.96 -0.16
C LYS A 61 8.99 20.26 -0.30
N MET A 62 9.82 19.26 -0.56
CA MET A 62 11.25 19.46 -0.79
C MET A 62 11.54 20.33 -2.01
N TRP A 63 10.76 20.18 -3.08
CA TRP A 63 10.98 20.95 -4.33
C TRP A 63 10.33 22.32 -4.33
N THR A 64 9.13 22.46 -3.77
CA THR A 64 8.33 23.69 -3.86
C THR A 64 8.38 24.54 -2.59
N GLY A 65 8.77 23.95 -1.46
CA GLY A 65 8.63 24.54 -0.14
C GLY A 65 7.17 24.62 0.37
N GLN A 66 6.19 24.10 -0.39
CA GLN A 66 4.78 24.13 -0.04
C GLN A 66 4.28 22.74 0.37
N ASP A 67 3.25 22.70 1.22
CA ASP A 67 2.58 21.44 1.55
C ASP A 67 1.67 21.01 0.39
N MET A 68 1.72 19.72 0.04
CA MET A 68 0.88 19.16 -1.02
C MET A 68 -0.58 19.06 -0.53
N PRO A 69 -1.58 19.47 -1.33
CA PRO A 69 -2.99 19.33 -0.96
C PRO A 69 -3.43 17.87 -1.06
N LEU A 70 -3.08 17.07 -0.04
CA LEU A 70 -3.25 15.62 -0.02
C LEU A 70 -4.71 15.17 -0.23
N ASP A 71 -5.67 15.89 0.34
CA ASP A 71 -7.10 15.53 0.20
C ASP A 71 -7.56 15.65 -1.26
N TYR A 72 -7.18 16.74 -1.93
CA TYR A 72 -7.45 16.93 -3.36
C TYR A 72 -6.78 15.84 -4.22
N VAL A 73 -5.52 15.52 -3.94
CA VAL A 73 -4.77 14.49 -4.69
C VAL A 73 -5.39 13.10 -4.51
N ARG A 74 -5.78 12.75 -3.28
CA ARG A 74 -6.44 11.46 -2.98
C ARG A 74 -7.76 11.32 -3.72
N GLU A 75 -8.59 12.36 -3.71
CA GLU A 75 -9.88 12.37 -4.41
C GLU A 75 -9.72 12.15 -5.93
N HIS A 76 -8.70 12.74 -6.55
CA HIS A 76 -8.52 12.70 -8.01
C HIS A 76 -7.67 11.53 -8.51
N MET A 77 -6.86 10.89 -7.66
CA MET A 77 -6.04 9.72 -8.05
C MET A 77 -6.70 8.38 -7.73
N ALA A 78 -7.74 8.33 -6.89
CA ALA A 78 -8.39 7.08 -6.52
C ALA A 78 -9.16 6.39 -7.66
N ASP A 79 -9.52 7.14 -8.71
CA ASP A 79 -10.32 6.69 -9.85
C ASP A 79 -9.53 5.92 -10.93
N GLU A 80 -8.20 5.97 -10.91
CA GLU A 80 -7.37 5.34 -11.96
C GLU A 80 -6.87 3.92 -11.63
N SER A 81 -7.43 3.26 -10.60
CA SER A 81 -6.92 1.96 -10.08
C SER A 81 -7.95 0.87 -9.81
#